data_AF-A0A376S7J1-F1
#
_entry.id   AF-A0A376S7J1-F1
#
_cell.length_a   1.000
_cell.length_b   1.000
_cell.length_c   1.000
_cell.angle_alpha   90.00
_cell.angle_beta   90.00
_cell.angle_gamma   90.00
#
_symmetry.space_group_name_H-M   'P 1'
#
loop_
_entity.id
_entity.type
_entity.pdbx_description
1 polymer ?
#
loop_
_entity_poly.entity_id
_entity_poly.type
_entity_poly.pdbx_seq_one_letter_code
_entity_poly.pdbx_strand_id
1 'polypeptide(L)'
;MAVICLTAASGLTSAYAAQLADDEAGLRIRLKNELRRADKPSAGAGRDIYAWVQGGLLDFNSGYYSNIIGVEGGAYYVYKLGARADMSTRWYLDGDKSFGFALGAVKIKPSENSLLKLGRFGTDYSYGSLPYRIPLMAGSSQRTLPTVSEGALGYWALTPNIDLWGMWRSRVFLWTDSTTGIRDEGGV
;
A
#
# COMPACT_ATOMS: atom_id res chain seq x y z
N MET A 1 55.18 -20.89 10.66
CA MET A 1 54.75 -21.07 9.26
C MET A 1 53.56 -22.03 9.26
N ALA A 2 52.32 -21.52 9.09
CA ALA A 2 51.10 -22.31 8.92
C ALA A 2 49.96 -21.36 8.50
N VAL A 3 49.59 -21.40 7.22
CA VAL A 3 48.29 -21.83 6.66
C VAL A 3 47.10 -20.91 6.96
N ILE A 4 46.62 -20.30 5.89
CA ILE A 4 45.40 -19.53 5.74
C ILE A 4 44.22 -20.49 5.55
N CYS A 5 43.11 -20.26 6.25
CA CYS A 5 41.78 -20.66 5.78
C CYS A 5 40.92 -19.40 5.67
N LEU A 6 40.77 -18.86 4.46
CA LEU A 6 39.65 -18.01 4.11
C LEU A 6 38.40 -18.88 4.09
N THR A 7 37.50 -18.71 5.05
CA THR A 7 36.10 -19.11 4.88
C THR A 7 35.31 -17.86 4.49
N ALA A 8 35.16 -17.68 3.18
CA ALA A 8 34.10 -16.85 2.63
C ALA A 8 32.77 -17.54 2.95
N ALA A 9 32.07 -17.07 3.97
CA ALA A 9 30.66 -17.38 4.10
C ALA A 9 29.91 -16.57 3.03
N SER A 10 29.85 -17.12 1.81
CA SER A 10 28.82 -16.77 0.83
C SER A 10 27.49 -17.34 1.32
N GLY A 11 26.99 -16.79 2.43
CA GLY A 11 25.60 -16.89 2.79
C GLY A 11 24.96 -15.63 2.25
N LEU A 12 24.31 -15.73 1.10
CA LEU A 12 23.23 -14.81 0.74
C LEU A 12 22.23 -14.86 1.90
N THR A 13 22.43 -14.01 2.91
CA THR A 13 21.33 -13.56 3.72
C THR A 13 20.44 -12.85 2.73
N SER A 14 19.43 -13.55 2.21
CA SER A 14 18.21 -12.94 1.75
C SER A 14 17.72 -12.13 2.96
N ALA A 15 18.25 -10.91 3.06
CA ALA A 15 17.60 -9.82 3.74
C ALA A 15 16.30 -9.66 2.97
N TYR A 16 15.31 -10.50 3.29
CA TYR A 16 13.92 -10.25 3.00
C TYR A 16 13.70 -8.83 3.48
N ALA A 17 13.61 -7.93 2.50
CA ALA A 17 13.52 -6.51 2.70
C ALA A 17 12.46 -6.28 3.77
N ALA A 18 12.87 -5.66 4.88
CA ALA A 18 12.12 -5.54 6.13
C ALA A 18 10.62 -5.41 5.86
N GLN A 19 9.94 -6.56 6.00
CA GLN A 19 8.49 -6.66 5.96
C GLN A 19 7.99 -5.67 7.01
N LEU A 20 6.94 -4.89 6.72
CA LEU A 20 6.06 -4.52 7.81
C LEU A 20 5.53 -5.84 8.34
N ALA A 21 6.20 -6.36 9.36
CA ALA A 21 6.05 -7.72 9.83
C ALA A 21 4.58 -7.92 10.18
N ASP A 22 3.85 -8.68 9.35
CA ASP A 22 2.49 -9.09 9.69
C ASP A 22 2.49 -9.86 11.02
N ASP A 23 3.65 -10.36 11.44
CA ASP A 23 3.89 -11.00 12.74
C ASP A 23 4.07 -10.00 13.92
N GLU A 24 4.34 -8.72 13.69
CA GLU A 24 4.60 -7.74 14.74
C GLU A 24 3.42 -6.79 14.97
N ALA A 25 3.08 -6.59 16.25
CA ALA A 25 2.14 -5.55 16.63
C ALA A 25 2.78 -4.16 16.44
N GLY A 26 2.09 -3.27 15.75
CA GLY A 26 2.60 -1.94 15.45
C GLY A 26 1.51 -0.91 15.23
N LEU A 27 1.78 0.32 15.66
CA LEU A 27 1.01 1.51 15.32
C LEU A 27 1.93 2.47 14.59
N ARG A 28 1.52 2.91 13.41
CA ARG A 28 2.28 3.83 12.57
C ARG A 28 1.43 5.05 12.26
N ILE A 29 2.02 6.22 12.48
CA ILE A 29 1.43 7.50 12.11
C ILE A 29 2.34 8.13 11.07
N ARG A 30 1.76 8.58 9.95
CA ARG A 30 2.48 9.28 8.89
C ARG A 30 1.76 10.58 8.55
N LEU A 31 2.52 11.66 8.51
CA LEU A 31 2.07 12.95 8.02
C LEU A 31 2.76 13.21 6.70
N LYS A 32 1.99 13.48 5.64
CA LYS A 32 2.53 13.68 4.30
C LYS A 32 2.04 15.00 3.74
N ASN A 33 2.94 15.97 3.65
CA ASN A 33 2.68 17.21 2.93
C ASN A 33 3.10 17.01 1.46
N GLU A 34 2.19 17.28 0.53
CA GLU A 34 2.48 17.14 -0.89
C GLU A 34 2.05 18.39 -1.65
N LEU A 35 3.01 19.09 -2.24
CA LEU A 35 2.81 20.19 -3.16
C LEU A 35 3.14 19.70 -4.57
N ARG A 36 2.18 19.83 -5.48
CA ARG A 36 2.38 19.62 -6.90
C ARG A 36 2.05 20.87 -7.67
N ARG A 37 3.07 21.40 -8.32
CA ARG A 37 2.96 22.48 -9.29
C ARG A 37 3.58 22.01 -10.59
N ALA A 38 2.86 22.17 -11.69
CA ALA A 38 3.41 21.91 -13.01
C ALA A 38 2.78 22.89 -14.00
N ASP A 39 3.66 23.56 -14.73
CA ASP A 39 3.29 24.39 -15.86
C ASP A 39 3.11 23.42 -17.04
N LYS A 40 1.87 23.28 -17.55
CA LYS A 40 1.40 22.30 -18.54
C LYS A 40 1.12 20.86 -18.03
N PRO A 41 -0.03 20.25 -18.39
CA PRO A 41 -0.27 18.85 -18.09
C PRO A 41 0.58 17.94 -18.98
N SER A 42 1.01 16.83 -18.39
CA SER A 42 1.81 15.75 -18.99
C SER A 42 1.17 15.08 -20.22
N ALA A 43 -0.06 15.43 -20.59
CA ALA A 43 -0.72 15.09 -21.86
C ALA A 43 -1.90 16.05 -22.14
N GLY A 44 -2.02 16.55 -23.39
CA GLY A 44 -3.18 17.28 -23.91
C GLY A 44 -3.27 18.78 -23.61
N ALA A 45 -4.40 19.40 -23.98
CA ALA A 45 -4.72 20.82 -23.82
C ALA A 45 -5.31 21.17 -22.44
N GLY A 46 -4.85 20.49 -21.38
CA GLY A 46 -5.36 20.72 -20.04
C GLY A 46 -4.77 21.98 -19.38
N ARG A 47 -5.37 22.39 -18.27
CA ARG A 47 -4.93 23.54 -17.45
C ARG A 47 -3.64 23.22 -16.69
N ASP A 48 -2.89 24.26 -16.34
CA ASP A 48 -1.76 24.14 -15.41
C ASP A 48 -2.20 23.51 -14.09
N ILE A 49 -1.25 22.95 -13.34
CA ILE A 49 -1.55 22.18 -12.13
C ILE A 49 -1.05 22.90 -10.89
N TYR A 50 -1.93 23.03 -9.92
CA TYR A 50 -1.59 23.46 -8.58
C TYR A 50 -2.45 22.71 -7.57
N ALA A 51 -1.83 21.83 -6.81
CA ALA A 51 -2.43 21.12 -5.70
C ALA A 51 -1.48 21.12 -4.51
N TRP A 52 -1.95 21.58 -3.36
CA TRP A 52 -1.23 21.49 -2.10
C TRP A 52 -2.12 20.82 -1.07
N VAL A 53 -1.65 19.71 -0.52
CA VAL A 53 -2.43 18.88 0.39
C VAL A 53 -1.60 18.43 1.60
N GLN A 54 -2.30 18.22 2.71
CA GLN A 54 -1.76 17.59 3.91
C GLN A 54 -2.50 16.27 4.14
N GLY A 55 -1.76 15.18 4.11
CA GLY A 55 -2.23 13.85 4.47
C GLY A 55 -1.87 13.48 5.91
N GLY A 56 -2.79 12.80 6.58
CA GLY A 56 -2.57 12.05 7.81
C GLY A 56 -2.96 10.59 7.58
N LEU A 57 -2.06 9.69 7.91
CA LEU A 57 -2.24 8.26 7.76
C LEU A 57 -1.97 7.58 9.10
N LEU A 58 -2.91 6.73 9.51
CA LEU A 58 -2.80 5.87 10.67
C LEU A 58 -2.88 4.42 10.20
N ASP A 59 -1.89 3.62 10.56
CA ASP A 59 -1.85 2.19 10.31
C ASP A 59 -1.71 1.45 11.64
N PHE A 60 -2.55 0.46 11.86
CA PHE A 60 -2.52 -0.45 12.99
C PHE A 60 -2.35 -1.87 12.48
N ASN A 61 -1.45 -2.60 13.11
CA ASN A 61 -1.22 -4.01 12.84
C ASN A 61 -1.16 -4.74 14.17
N SER A 62 -1.87 -5.86 14.29
CA SER A 62 -1.65 -6.80 15.39
C SER A 62 -0.69 -7.90 14.93
N GLY A 63 0.11 -8.43 15.86
CA GLY A 63 0.72 -9.74 15.65
C GLY A 63 -0.34 -10.85 15.57
N TYR A 64 0.06 -12.06 15.23
CA TYR A 64 -0.83 -13.22 15.20
C TYR A 64 -1.09 -13.75 16.62
N TYR A 65 -2.35 -13.70 17.04
CA TYR A 65 -2.81 -14.42 18.22
C TYR A 65 -2.81 -15.93 17.94
N SER A 66 -2.21 -16.69 18.85
CA SER A 66 -2.04 -18.14 18.75
C SER A 66 -1.37 -18.60 17.45
N ASN A 67 -0.54 -17.75 16.82
CA ASN A 67 0.06 -17.96 15.50
C ASN A 67 -0.93 -18.22 14.35
N ILE A 68 -2.22 -17.90 14.54
CA ILE A 68 -3.28 -18.24 13.58
C ILE A 68 -4.00 -17.00 13.06
N ILE A 69 -4.39 -16.07 13.93
CA ILE A 69 -5.26 -14.95 13.54
C ILE A 69 -4.71 -13.61 14.01
N GLY A 70 -4.73 -12.61 13.14
CA GLY A 70 -4.39 -11.22 13.44
C GLY A 70 -5.35 -10.28 12.73
N VAL A 71 -5.23 -8.99 13.04
CA VAL A 71 -6.02 -7.94 12.41
C VAL A 71 -5.13 -6.78 12.02
N GLU A 72 -5.48 -6.13 10.93
CA GLU A 72 -4.93 -4.85 10.53
C GLU A 72 -6.06 -3.84 10.35
N GLY A 73 -5.74 -2.58 10.58
CA GLY A 73 -6.67 -1.48 10.42
C GLY A 73 -5.92 -0.23 10.02
N GLY A 74 -6.61 0.70 9.37
CA GLY A 74 -5.98 1.96 9.03
C GLY A 74 -7.01 3.01 8.66
N ALA A 75 -6.61 4.27 8.82
CA ALA A 75 -7.41 5.41 8.43
C ALA A 75 -6.51 6.41 7.73
N TYR A 76 -6.92 6.82 6.54
CA TYR A 76 -6.18 7.77 5.74
C TYR A 76 -7.07 8.95 5.41
N TYR A 77 -6.53 10.15 5.57
CA TYR A 77 -7.25 11.38 5.34
C TYR A 77 -6.33 12.41 4.73
N VAL A 78 -6.84 13.15 3.75
CA VAL A 78 -6.12 14.23 3.09
C VAL A 78 -6.99 15.47 3.09
N TYR A 79 -6.36 16.59 3.43
CA TYR A 79 -7.00 17.91 3.48
C TYR A 79 -6.32 18.89 2.51
N LYS A 80 -7.13 19.73 1.87
CA LYS A 80 -6.66 20.77 0.94
C LYS A 80 -6.02 21.93 1.68
N LEU A 81 -4.75 22.19 1.43
CA LEU A 81 -4.08 23.42 1.86
C LEU A 81 -4.15 24.52 0.79
N GLY A 82 -4.13 24.13 -0.48
CA GLY A 82 -4.19 25.09 -1.58
C GLY A 82 -4.62 24.45 -2.91
N ALA A 83 -5.56 25.09 -3.58
CA ALA A 83 -5.90 24.87 -4.97
C ALA A 83 -6.30 26.21 -5.59
N ARG A 84 -5.81 26.52 -6.79
CA ARG A 84 -6.23 27.73 -7.49
C ARG A 84 -7.40 27.43 -8.41
N ALA A 85 -8.39 28.31 -8.45
CA ALA A 85 -9.61 28.12 -9.24
C ALA A 85 -9.34 28.09 -10.77
N ASP A 86 -8.23 28.71 -11.18
CA ASP A 86 -7.77 28.77 -12.57
C ASP A 86 -6.95 27.53 -13.00
N MET A 87 -6.60 26.63 -12.08
CA MET A 87 -5.70 25.49 -12.27
C MET A 87 -6.34 24.15 -11.89
N SER A 88 -5.86 23.04 -12.46
CA SER A 88 -6.31 21.69 -12.13
C SER A 88 -5.66 21.17 -10.85
N THR A 89 -6.43 20.48 -10.02
CA THR A 89 -5.92 19.73 -8.85
C THR A 89 -5.53 18.30 -9.20
N ARG A 90 -5.68 17.87 -10.47
CA ARG A 90 -5.23 16.58 -10.99
C ARG A 90 -5.68 15.38 -10.16
N TRP A 91 -6.94 15.40 -9.73
CA TRP A 91 -7.59 14.34 -8.95
C TRP A 91 -6.99 14.10 -7.55
N TYR A 92 -6.23 15.06 -6.99
CA TYR A 92 -5.82 14.97 -5.58
C TYR A 92 -7.01 15.10 -4.62
N LEU A 93 -7.94 15.99 -4.97
CA LEU A 93 -9.16 16.29 -4.21
C LEU A 93 -10.33 16.74 -5.12
N ASP A 94 -10.06 17.04 -6.39
CA ASP A 94 -11.08 17.28 -7.43
C ASP A 94 -12.28 18.17 -7.06
N GLY A 95 -12.00 19.31 -6.43
CA GLY A 95 -13.03 20.25 -6.00
C GLY A 95 -13.43 20.07 -4.54
N ASP A 96 -13.27 18.88 -3.97
CA ASP A 96 -13.48 18.64 -2.55
C ASP A 96 -12.44 19.35 -1.67
N LYS A 97 -12.83 19.59 -0.42
CA LYS A 97 -11.93 20.14 0.61
C LYS A 97 -11.07 19.06 1.24
N SER A 98 -11.52 17.80 1.19
CA SER A 98 -10.87 16.68 1.84
C SER A 98 -11.39 15.36 1.27
N PHE A 99 -10.55 14.32 1.33
CA PHE A 99 -10.93 12.95 0.98
C PHE A 99 -10.20 11.97 1.90
N GLY A 100 -10.82 10.84 2.19
CA GLY A 100 -10.23 9.82 3.04
C GLY A 100 -11.04 8.54 3.06
N PHE A 101 -10.40 7.48 3.53
CA PHE A 101 -11.01 6.17 3.67
C PHE A 101 -10.34 5.40 4.80
N ALA A 102 -11.09 4.44 5.34
CA ALA A 102 -10.60 3.49 6.32
C ALA A 102 -10.49 2.09 5.70
N LEU A 103 -9.51 1.35 6.19
CA LEU A 103 -9.29 -0.04 5.86
C LEU A 103 -9.29 -0.90 7.12
N GLY A 104 -9.51 -2.19 6.91
CA GLY A 104 -9.50 -3.19 7.95
C GLY A 104 -9.50 -4.57 7.30
N ALA A 105 -8.58 -5.41 7.72
CA ALA A 105 -8.50 -6.78 7.25
C ALA A 105 -8.17 -7.73 8.39
N VAL A 106 -8.66 -8.96 8.26
CA VAL A 106 -8.29 -10.08 9.11
C VAL A 106 -7.18 -10.83 8.42
N LYS A 107 -6.15 -11.15 9.18
CA LYS A 107 -5.00 -11.94 8.77
C LYS A 107 -5.12 -13.32 9.35
N ILE A 108 -4.91 -14.33 8.54
CA ILE A 108 -4.97 -15.73 8.91
C ILE A 108 -3.65 -16.37 8.46
N LYS A 109 -3.04 -17.14 9.35
CA LYS A 109 -1.82 -17.92 9.10
C LYS A 109 -2.16 -19.40 9.27
N PRO A 110 -2.64 -20.09 8.21
CA PRO A 110 -3.00 -21.50 8.30
C PRO A 110 -1.79 -22.42 8.53
N SER A 111 -0.61 -22.00 8.09
CA SER A 111 0.66 -22.70 8.31
C SER A 111 1.82 -21.70 8.29
N GLU A 112 3.03 -22.14 8.66
CA GLU A 112 4.23 -21.30 8.59
C GLU A 112 4.56 -20.81 7.17
N ASN A 113 4.06 -21.51 6.13
CA ASN A 113 4.36 -21.21 4.73
C ASN A 113 3.18 -20.56 3.99
N SER A 114 2.05 -20.30 4.67
CA SER A 114 0.85 -19.76 4.03
C SER A 114 0.23 -18.63 4.84
N LEU A 115 -0.18 -17.58 4.13
CA LEU A 115 -0.85 -16.42 4.71
C LEU A 115 -2.08 -16.10 3.88
N LEU A 116 -3.15 -15.70 4.56
CA LEU A 116 -4.38 -15.23 3.94
C LEU A 116 -4.83 -13.94 4.63
N LYS A 117 -5.21 -12.95 3.84
CA LYS A 117 -5.69 -11.65 4.31
C LYS A 117 -7.03 -11.37 3.68
N LEU A 118 -8.04 -11.08 4.49
CA LEU A 118 -9.43 -10.88 4.07
C LEU A 118 -9.93 -9.52 4.54
N GLY A 119 -10.50 -8.72 3.64
CA GLY A 119 -11.01 -7.38 3.94
C GLY A 119 -10.34 -6.32 3.08
N ARG A 120 -10.13 -5.12 3.64
CA ARG A 120 -9.44 -4.01 2.97
C ARG A 120 -8.00 -3.96 3.40
N PHE A 121 -7.09 -4.14 2.45
CA PHE A 121 -5.65 -4.18 2.68
C PHE A 121 -4.90 -3.31 1.67
N GLY A 122 -3.76 -2.76 2.08
CA GLY A 122 -2.90 -2.01 1.16
C GLY A 122 -2.24 -2.93 0.14
N THR A 123 -2.27 -2.56 -1.14
CA THR A 123 -1.62 -3.30 -2.24
C THR A 123 -0.42 -2.54 -2.81
N ASP A 124 0.00 -1.45 -2.19
CA ASP A 124 1.27 -0.80 -2.52
C ASP A 124 2.44 -1.47 -1.78
N TYR A 125 3.57 -1.60 -2.46
CA TYR A 125 4.87 -1.98 -1.90
C TYR A 125 5.41 -1.01 -0.82
N SER A 126 5.08 0.29 -0.88
CA SER A 126 5.60 1.30 0.07
C SER A 126 4.65 1.64 1.22
N TYR A 127 3.37 1.29 1.09
CA TYR A 127 2.33 1.65 2.07
C TYR A 127 1.51 0.46 2.55
N GLY A 128 1.59 -0.69 1.88
CA GLY A 128 0.66 -1.81 2.03
C GLY A 128 1.33 -3.13 2.39
N SER A 129 0.58 -4.20 2.18
CA SER A 129 0.87 -5.56 2.64
C SER A 129 1.88 -6.31 1.78
N LEU A 130 2.32 -5.74 0.66
CA LEU A 130 3.18 -6.46 -0.29
C LEU A 130 4.65 -6.24 0.06
N PRO A 131 5.44 -7.31 0.29
CA PRO A 131 6.84 -7.20 0.68
C PRO A 131 7.76 -6.77 -0.46
N TYR A 132 7.28 -6.87 -1.71
CA TYR A 132 7.94 -6.39 -2.92
C TYR A 132 6.90 -6.13 -4.01
N ARG A 133 7.31 -5.53 -5.13
CA ARG A 133 6.40 -5.28 -6.26
C ARG A 133 6.05 -6.61 -6.94
N ILE A 134 4.82 -7.07 -6.75
CA ILE A 134 4.25 -8.21 -7.46
C ILE A 134 3.54 -7.69 -8.72
N PRO A 135 3.92 -8.15 -9.93
CA PRO A 135 3.23 -7.76 -11.16
C PRO A 135 1.72 -7.99 -11.06
N LEU A 136 0.93 -7.08 -11.65
CA LEU A 136 -0.54 -7.13 -11.71
C LEU A 136 -1.28 -7.01 -10.36
N MET A 137 -0.60 -7.14 -9.22
CA MET A 137 -1.19 -6.92 -7.88
C MET A 137 -0.77 -5.60 -7.27
N ALA A 138 0.50 -5.24 -7.42
CA ALA A 138 1.07 -4.07 -6.77
C ALA A 138 0.54 -2.77 -7.39
N GLY A 139 -0.08 -1.95 -6.53
CA GLY A 139 -0.39 -0.55 -6.83
C GLY A 139 0.86 0.33 -6.78
N SER A 140 0.72 1.57 -7.27
CA SER A 140 1.73 2.60 -7.09
C SER A 140 1.08 3.86 -6.51
N SER A 141 1.39 4.18 -5.26
CA SER A 141 0.93 5.39 -4.62
C SER A 141 1.86 6.54 -4.98
N GLN A 142 1.68 7.05 -6.20
CA GLN A 142 2.37 8.26 -6.67
C GLN A 142 1.82 9.55 -6.04
N ARG A 143 0.95 9.43 -5.03
CA ARG A 143 0.14 10.50 -4.43
C ARG A 143 0.03 10.33 -2.92
N THR A 144 -0.69 11.22 -2.27
CA THR A 144 -0.77 11.31 -0.81
C THR A 144 -1.44 10.08 -0.17
N LEU A 145 -2.44 9.49 -0.84
CA LEU A 145 -3.16 8.31 -0.37
C LEU A 145 -2.63 7.02 -1.02
N PRO A 146 -2.60 5.91 -0.26
CA PRO A 146 -2.15 4.65 -0.79
C PRO A 146 -3.19 3.94 -1.65
N THR A 147 -2.77 3.01 -2.50
CA THR A 147 -3.69 2.06 -3.15
C THR A 147 -4.10 0.97 -2.17
N VAL A 148 -5.42 0.82 -1.98
CA VAL A 148 -6.03 -0.23 -1.14
C VAL A 148 -6.95 -1.09 -1.99
N SER A 149 -7.06 -2.37 -1.66
CA SER A 149 -7.99 -3.30 -2.30
C SER A 149 -8.86 -3.98 -1.26
N GLU A 150 -10.12 -4.21 -1.59
CA GLU A 150 -11.06 -5.01 -0.79
C GLU A 150 -11.20 -6.39 -1.41
N GLY A 151 -10.98 -7.44 -0.64
CA GLY A 151 -11.14 -8.82 -1.09
C GLY A 151 -10.31 -9.81 -0.29
N ALA A 152 -9.60 -10.69 -0.99
CA ALA A 152 -8.75 -11.73 -0.43
C ALA A 152 -7.35 -11.70 -1.06
N LEU A 153 -6.31 -11.72 -0.24
CA LEU A 153 -4.91 -11.85 -0.66
C LEU A 153 -4.33 -13.09 0.00
N GLY A 154 -3.83 -14.01 -0.82
CA GLY A 154 -3.20 -15.25 -0.43
C GLY A 154 -1.72 -15.27 -0.83
N TYR A 155 -0.92 -15.84 0.06
CA TYR A 155 0.50 -16.12 -0.14
C TYR A 155 0.78 -17.58 0.22
N TRP A 156 1.60 -18.24 -0.58
CA TRP A 156 2.10 -19.57 -0.28
C TRP A 156 3.54 -19.75 -0.77
N ALA A 157 4.47 -19.97 0.16
CA ALA A 157 5.82 -20.43 -0.16
C ALA A 157 5.81 -21.94 -0.46
N LEU A 158 5.91 -22.32 -1.74
CA LEU A 158 6.05 -23.74 -2.15
C LEU A 158 7.44 -24.28 -1.79
N THR A 159 8.47 -23.45 -2.00
CA THR A 159 9.86 -23.74 -1.67
C THR A 159 10.54 -22.43 -1.22
N PRO A 160 11.77 -22.47 -0.67
CA PRO A 160 12.50 -21.23 -0.34
C PRO A 160 12.72 -20.27 -1.52
N ASN A 161 12.57 -20.76 -2.76
CA ASN A 161 12.84 -19.99 -3.98
C ASN A 161 11.58 -19.77 -4.85
N ILE A 162 10.45 -20.34 -4.44
CA ILE A 162 9.19 -20.29 -5.22
C ILE A 162 8.07 -19.95 -4.26
N ASP A 163 7.50 -18.77 -4.44
CA ASP A 163 6.26 -18.35 -3.82
C ASP A 163 5.14 -18.17 -4.85
N LEU A 164 3.92 -18.37 -4.38
CA LEU A 164 2.70 -18.13 -5.13
C LEU A 164 1.91 -17.04 -4.42
N TRP A 165 1.42 -16.11 -5.22
CA TRP A 165 0.55 -15.05 -4.80
C TRP A 165 -0.77 -15.17 -5.53
N GLY A 166 -1.86 -15.12 -4.78
CA GLY A 166 -3.21 -15.07 -5.32
C GLY A 166 -3.93 -13.87 -4.75
N MET A 167 -4.64 -13.12 -5.58
CA MET A 167 -5.46 -12.03 -5.11
C MET A 167 -6.80 -12.04 -5.84
N TRP A 168 -7.87 -11.97 -5.07
CA TRP A 168 -9.21 -11.67 -5.55
C TRP A 168 -9.64 -10.35 -4.94
N ARG A 169 -10.18 -9.44 -5.74
CA ARG A 169 -10.64 -8.13 -5.26
C ARG A 169 -12.02 -7.81 -5.80
N SER A 170 -12.89 -7.36 -4.91
CA SER A 170 -14.21 -6.81 -5.25
C SER A 170 -14.13 -5.31 -5.51
N ARG A 171 -13.25 -4.59 -4.81
CA ARG A 171 -13.11 -3.13 -4.91
C ARG A 171 -11.66 -2.69 -4.88
N VAL A 172 -11.40 -1.55 -5.52
CA VAL A 172 -10.11 -0.85 -5.45
C VAL A 172 -10.34 0.58 -5.02
N PHE A 173 -9.49 1.03 -4.10
CA PHE A 173 -9.44 2.38 -3.56
C PHE A 173 -8.15 3.02 -4.09
N LEU A 174 -8.31 4.01 -4.94
CA LEU A 174 -7.22 4.76 -5.57
C LEU A 174 -7.17 6.19 -5.05
N TRP A 175 -6.00 6.80 -5.23
CA TRP A 175 -5.82 8.23 -4.98
C TRP A 175 -6.72 9.12 -5.85
N THR A 176 -7.26 8.63 -6.96
CA THR A 176 -8.21 9.34 -7.83
C THR A 176 -9.65 9.27 -7.35
N ASP A 177 -9.96 8.49 -6.31
CA ASP A 177 -11.35 8.18 -5.95
C ASP A 177 -12.07 9.34 -5.27
N SER A 178 -11.36 10.43 -4.93
CA SER A 178 -12.00 11.71 -4.63
C SER A 178 -12.89 12.20 -5.79
N THR A 179 -12.57 11.81 -7.02
CA THR A 179 -13.31 12.16 -8.24
C THR A 179 -14.32 11.09 -8.63
N THR A 180 -13.84 9.86 -8.75
CA THR A 180 -14.59 8.79 -9.45
C THR A 180 -15.43 7.95 -8.51
N GLY A 181 -15.34 8.19 -7.19
CA GLY A 181 -15.82 7.25 -6.19
C GLY A 181 -14.99 5.97 -6.16
N ILE A 182 -15.26 5.14 -5.16
CA ILE A 182 -14.65 3.81 -5.01
C ILE A 182 -15.14 2.92 -6.15
N ARG A 183 -14.21 2.22 -6.81
CA ARG A 183 -14.53 1.39 -7.96
C ARG A 183 -14.78 -0.05 -7.54
N ASP A 184 -15.90 -0.60 -8.00
CA ASP A 184 -16.12 -2.04 -7.99
C ASP A 184 -15.34 -2.66 -9.17
N GLU A 185 -14.46 -3.62 -8.86
CA GLU A 185 -13.69 -4.38 -9.85
C GLU A 185 -14.05 -5.88 -9.87
N GLY A 186 -15.00 -6.29 -9.01
CA GLY A 186 -15.61 -7.62 -9.07
C GLY A 186 -16.64 -7.69 -10.19
N GLY A 187 -16.24 -8.23 -11.35
CA GLY A 187 -17.19 -8.65 -12.37
C GLY A 187 -18.02 -9.85 -11.91
N VAL A 188 -19.29 -9.88 -12.34
CA VAL A 188 -20.13 -11.09 -12.37
C VAL A 188 -19.56 -12.08 -13.37
#